data_AF-A0A973FIJ8-F1
#
_entry.id   AF-A0A973FIJ8-F1
#
_cell.length_a   1.000
_cell.length_b   1.000
_cell.length_c   1.000
_cell.angle_alpha   90.00
_cell.angle_beta   90.00
_cell.angle_gamma   90.00
#
_symmetry.space_group_name_H-M   'P 1'
#
loop_
_entity.id
_entity.type
_entity.pdbx_description
1 polymer ?
#
loop_
_entity_poly.entity_id
_entity_poly.type
_entity_poly.pdbx_seq_one_letter_code
_entity_poly.pdbx_strand_id
1 'polypeptide(L)'
;MKELPKIYQPQKVEDEIYARWEKSGFFQPEAGQPGADKPDTRETYCNILPPPNANGELHIGHASGYTVMDIFGRYARMNGKKTLLLPGKDHAGI
;
A
#
# COMPACT_ATOMS: atom_id res chain seq x y z
N MET A 1 29.86 9.95 -2.49
CA MET A 1 28.64 9.23 -2.91
C MET A 1 28.89 7.74 -2.71
N LYS A 2 27.92 6.98 -2.20
CA LYS A 2 28.03 5.53 -2.11
C LYS A 2 27.85 4.95 -3.52
N GLU A 3 28.79 4.14 -4.01
CA GLU A 3 28.63 3.47 -5.31
C GLU A 3 27.48 2.45 -5.25
N LEU A 4 26.64 2.44 -6.30
CA LEU A 4 25.59 1.46 -6.46
C LEU A 4 26.16 0.15 -7.02
N PRO A 5 25.75 -1.02 -6.52
CA PRO A 5 26.19 -2.29 -7.06
C PRO A 5 25.74 -2.44 -8.51
N LYS A 6 26.58 -3.05 -9.34
CA LYS A 6 26.27 -3.31 -10.77
C LYS A 6 25.08 -4.25 -10.95
N ILE A 7 24.80 -5.10 -9.96
CA ILE A 7 23.70 -6.07 -9.98
C ILE A 7 22.79 -5.77 -8.78
N TYR A 8 21.50 -5.58 -9.06
CA TYR A 8 20.48 -5.40 -8.02
C TYR A 8 20.27 -6.71 -7.25
N GLN A 9 20.23 -6.62 -5.92
CA GLN A 9 19.98 -7.76 -5.04
C GLN A 9 18.74 -7.45 -4.19
N PRO A 10 17.53 -7.88 -4.61
CA PRO A 10 16.26 -7.57 -3.96
C PRO A 10 16.28 -7.79 -2.45
N GLN A 11 16.80 -8.95 -2.02
CA GLN A 11 16.83 -9.38 -0.62
C GLN A 11 17.67 -8.47 0.30
N LYS A 12 18.53 -7.62 -0.27
CA LYS A 12 19.35 -6.67 0.51
C LYS A 12 18.73 -5.27 0.59
N VAL A 13 17.66 -5.01 -0.18
CA VAL A 13 17.13 -3.66 -0.39
C VAL A 13 15.67 -3.57 0.01
N GLU A 14 14.84 -4.55 -0.37
CA GLU A 14 13.39 -4.50 -0.20
C GLU A 14 12.98 -4.49 1.27
N ASP A 15 13.62 -5.31 2.12
CA ASP A 15 13.36 -5.35 3.56
C ASP A 15 13.67 -4.02 4.24
N GLU A 16 14.76 -3.34 3.86
CA GLU A 16 15.12 -2.03 4.40
C GLU A 16 14.10 -0.96 3.99
N ILE A 17 13.68 -0.97 2.73
CA ILE A 17 12.67 -0.04 2.20
C ILE A 17 11.34 -0.25 2.92
N TYR A 18 10.89 -1.50 3.06
CA TYR A 18 9.63 -1.82 3.71
C TYR A 18 9.65 -1.39 5.18
N ALA A 19 10.69 -1.75 5.93
CA ALA A 19 10.85 -1.34 7.32
C ALA A 19 10.88 0.19 7.48
N ARG A 20 11.44 0.92 6.51
CA ARG A 20 11.42 2.38 6.50
C ARG A 20 10.00 2.93 6.32
N TRP A 21 9.20 2.35 5.42
CA TRP A 21 7.81 2.75 5.20
C TRP A 21 6.90 2.46 6.39
N GLU A 22 7.10 1.32 7.07
CA GLU A 22 6.39 1.01 8.31
C GLU A 22 6.69 2.05 9.41
N LYS A 23 7.98 2.36 9.60
CA LYS A 23 8.43 3.31 10.63
C LYS A 23 8.03 4.76 10.33
N SER A 24 7.86 5.14 9.07
CA SER A 24 7.49 6.50 8.70
C SER A 24 6.00 6.80 8.87
N GLY A 25 5.17 5.79 9.14
CA GLY A 25 3.71 5.92 9.19
C GLY A 25 3.07 6.13 7.81
N PHE A 26 3.79 5.92 6.71
CA PHE A 26 3.25 6.14 5.35
C PHE A 26 2.05 5.25 5.01
N PHE A 27 1.93 4.09 5.68
CA PHE A 27 0.80 3.19 5.53
C PHE A 27 -0.42 3.59 6.35
N GLN A 28 -0.29 4.52 7.31
CA GLN A 28 -1.42 4.91 8.13
C GLN A 28 -2.41 5.75 7.32
N PRO A 29 -3.73 5.47 7.44
CA PRO A 29 -4.73 6.36 6.87
C PRO A 29 -4.63 7.73 7.56
N GLU A 30 -4.88 8.77 6.79
CA GLU A 30 -4.94 10.13 7.33
C GLU A 30 -6.20 10.34 8.20
N ALA A 31 -7.22 9.49 8.06
CA ALA A 31 -8.37 9.48 8.95
C ALA A 31 -7.95 9.08 10.37
N GLY A 32 -8.36 9.86 11.37
CA GLY A 32 -8.01 9.62 12.78
C GLY A 32 -6.66 10.20 13.23
N GLN A 33 -5.90 10.85 12.33
CA GLN A 33 -4.69 11.59 12.70
C GLN A 33 -5.03 12.97 13.27
N PRO A 34 -4.16 13.58 14.11
CA PRO A 34 -4.36 14.94 14.59
C PRO A 34 -4.59 15.94 13.44
N GLY A 35 -5.72 16.65 13.47
CA GLY A 35 -6.11 17.58 12.42
C GLY A 35 -6.90 16.97 11.26
N ALA A 36 -7.25 15.68 11.31
CA ALA A 36 -8.14 15.04 10.33
C ALA A 36 -9.55 15.65 10.30
N ASP A 37 -9.99 16.29 11.39
CA ASP A 37 -11.29 16.99 11.48
C ASP A 37 -11.28 18.36 10.79
N LYS A 38 -10.11 18.85 10.35
CA LYS A 38 -10.02 20.11 9.62
C LYS A 38 -10.59 19.92 8.21
N PRO A 39 -11.25 20.94 7.63
CA PRO A 39 -11.69 20.89 6.25
C PRO A 39 -10.52 20.57 5.32
N ASP A 40 -10.64 19.47 4.58
CA ASP A 40 -9.67 19.02 3.60
C ASP A 40 -10.29 19.14 2.21
N THR A 41 -9.70 19.98 1.36
CA THR A 41 -10.19 20.26 0.01
C THR A 41 -9.64 19.28 -1.02
N ARG A 42 -8.75 18.35 -0.63
CA ARG A 42 -8.21 17.34 -1.55
C ARG A 42 -9.28 16.33 -1.94
N GLU A 43 -9.23 15.92 -3.20
CA GLU A 43 -10.05 14.79 -3.67
C GLU A 43 -9.64 13.50 -2.96
N THR A 44 -10.60 12.61 -2.75
CA THR A 44 -10.37 11.29 -2.15
C THR A 44 -10.21 10.21 -3.22
N TYR A 45 -9.37 9.22 -2.93
CA TYR A 45 -9.21 8.02 -3.73
C TYR A 45 -9.23 6.81 -2.80
N CYS A 46 -10.14 5.87 -3.03
CA CYS A 46 -10.28 4.68 -2.20
C CYS A 46 -10.36 3.44 -3.09
N ASN A 47 -9.53 2.45 -2.77
CA ASN A 47 -9.54 1.12 -3.38
C ASN A 47 -9.71 0.07 -2.28
N ILE A 48 -10.70 -0.79 -2.44
CA ILE A 48 -10.83 -2.01 -1.66
C ILE A 48 -10.12 -3.10 -2.44
N LEU A 49 -9.05 -3.66 -1.86
CA LEU A 49 -8.38 -4.82 -2.46
C LEU A 49 -9.35 -6.01 -2.33
N PRO A 50 -9.71 -6.71 -3.42
CA PRO A 50 -10.56 -7.90 -3.34
C PRO A 50 -9.95 -8.87 -2.33
N PRO A 51 -10.62 -9.13 -1.20
CA PRO A 51 -10.04 -9.89 -0.13
C PRO A 51 -9.80 -11.32 -0.62
N PRO A 52 -8.61 -11.91 -0.39
CA PRO A 52 -8.42 -13.32 -0.64
C PRO A 52 -9.22 -14.11 0.41
N ASN A 53 -9.56 -15.35 0.09
CA ASN A 53 -10.13 -16.26 1.09
C ASN A 53 -9.16 -16.38 2.27
N ALA A 54 -9.67 -16.25 3.49
CA ALA A 54 -8.85 -16.24 4.70
C ALA A 54 -8.00 -17.49 4.89
N ASN A 55 -8.49 -18.63 4.38
CA ASN A 55 -7.85 -19.95 4.47
C ASN A 55 -7.01 -20.30 3.23
N GLY A 56 -7.08 -19.48 2.18
CA GLY A 56 -6.36 -19.71 0.92
C GLY A 56 -4.94 -19.13 0.93
N GLU A 57 -4.02 -19.80 0.23
CA GLU A 57 -2.69 -19.25 -0.03
C GLU A 57 -2.71 -18.22 -1.16
N LEU A 58 -1.83 -17.23 -1.08
CA LEU A 58 -1.67 -16.23 -2.13
C LEU A 58 -0.87 -16.80 -3.30
N HIS A 59 -1.52 -16.91 -4.46
CA HIS A 59 -0.85 -17.19 -5.73
C HIS A 59 -0.57 -15.92 -6.57
N ILE A 60 0.20 -16.07 -7.67
CA ILE A 60 0.62 -14.98 -8.55
C ILE A 60 -0.53 -14.12 -9.11
N GLY A 61 -1.72 -14.71 -9.30
CA GLY A 61 -2.93 -13.96 -9.67
C GLY A 61 -3.31 -12.85 -8.67
N HIS A 62 -3.19 -13.10 -7.36
CA HIS A 62 -3.39 -12.09 -6.33
C HIS A 62 -2.32 -11.00 -6.45
N ALA A 63 -1.06 -11.39 -6.58
CA ALA A 63 0.05 -10.44 -6.69
C ALA A 63 -0.14 -9.50 -7.88
N SER A 64 -0.54 -10.02 -9.04
CA SER A 64 -0.81 -9.23 -10.24
C SER A 64 -1.93 -8.21 -10.02
N GLY A 65 -3.08 -8.66 -9.51
CA GLY A 65 -4.23 -7.77 -9.24
C GLY A 65 -3.91 -6.70 -8.20
N TYR A 66 -3.29 -7.09 -7.08
CA TYR A 66 -2.91 -6.17 -6.01
C TYR A 66 -1.86 -5.16 -6.47
N THR A 67 -0.92 -5.57 -7.33
CA THR A 67 0.09 -4.64 -7.89
C THR A 67 -0.56 -3.54 -8.71
N VAL A 68 -1.54 -3.85 -9.56
CA VAL A 68 -2.25 -2.83 -10.36
C VAL A 68 -2.98 -1.83 -9.46
N MET A 69 -3.67 -2.32 -8.42
CA MET A 69 -4.37 -1.43 -7.48
C MET A 69 -3.41 -0.60 -6.63
N ASP A 70 -2.28 -1.15 -6.21
CA ASP A 70 -1.22 -0.43 -5.50
C ASP A 70 -0.62 0.68 -6.38
N ILE A 71 -0.37 0.42 -7.66
CA ILE A 71 0.09 1.42 -8.63
C ILE A 71 -0.88 2.60 -8.70
N PHE A 72 -2.19 2.34 -8.84
CA PHE A 72 -3.17 3.42 -8.89
C PHE A 72 -3.27 4.20 -7.59
N GLY A 73 -3.18 3.52 -6.44
CA GLY A 73 -3.15 4.19 -5.14
C GLY A 73 -1.93 5.10 -4.99
N ARG A 74 -0.73 4.62 -5.33
CA ARG A 74 0.49 5.44 -5.30
C ARG A 74 0.40 6.62 -6.26
N TYR A 75 -0.09 6.40 -7.47
CA TYR A 75 -0.31 7.47 -8.46
C TYR A 75 -1.30 8.52 -7.93
N ALA A 76 -2.42 8.12 -7.35
CA ALA A 76 -3.39 9.04 -6.76
C ALA A 76 -2.76 9.87 -5.62
N ARG A 77 -2.00 9.23 -4.72
CA ARG A 77 -1.30 9.91 -3.63
C ARG A 77 -0.27 10.92 -4.14
N MET A 78 0.47 10.56 -5.20
CA MET A 78 1.44 11.46 -5.84
C MET A 78 0.77 12.65 -6.53
N ASN A 79 -0.49 12.51 -6.98
CA ASN A 79 -1.30 13.60 -7.51
C ASN A 79 -2.04 14.41 -6.42
N GLY A 80 -1.66 14.25 -5.15
CA GLY A 80 -2.21 15.04 -4.05
C GLY A 80 -3.60 14.60 -3.59
N LYS A 81 -4.09 13.43 -4.03
CA LYS A 81 -5.34 12.87 -3.50
C LYS A 81 -5.13 12.26 -2.12
N LYS A 82 -6.16 12.33 -1.28
CA LYS A 82 -6.23 11.58 -0.03
C LYS A 82 -6.53 10.12 -0.35
N THR A 83 -5.54 9.26 -0.18
CA THR A 83 -5.59 7.88 -0.68
C THR A 83 -5.75 6.85 0.44
N LEU A 84 -6.68 5.92 0.25
CA LEU A 84 -6.84 4.70 1.06
C LEU A 84 -6.78 3.45 0.16
N LEU A 85 -5.83 2.57 0.45
CA LEU A 85 -5.80 1.19 -0.06
C LEU A 85 -6.18 0.29 1.12
N LEU A 86 -7.39 -0.25 1.13
CA LEU A 86 -7.88 -1.07 2.24
C LEU A 86 -7.64 -2.56 1.93
N PRO A 87 -6.69 -3.22 2.63
CA PRO A 87 -6.57 -4.67 2.57
C PRO A 87 -7.65 -5.35 3.40
N GLY A 88 -7.93 -6.61 3.10
CA GLY A 88 -8.85 -7.44 3.87
C GLY A 88 -8.63 -8.92 3.59
N LYS A 89 -9.31 -9.77 4.36
CA LYS A 89 -9.46 -11.20 4.12
C LYS A 89 -10.92 -11.59 4.26
N ASP A 90 -11.37 -12.51 3.43
CA ASP A 90 -12.75 -12.98 3.44
C ASP A 90 -12.86 -14.25 4.29
N HIS A 91 -13.56 -14.13 5.41
CA HIS A 91 -13.83 -15.21 6.36
C HIS A 91 -15.17 -15.91 6.10
N ALA A 92 -15.97 -15.47 5.12
CA ALA A 92 -17.26 -16.06 4.80
C ALA A 92 -17.15 -17.32 3.91
N GLY A 93 -15.95 -17.85 3.70
CA GLY A 93 -15.71 -19.08 2.95
C GLY A 93 -16.22 -20.33 3.66
N ILE A 94 -16.80 -21.26 2.88
CA ILE A 94 -17.24 -22.61 3.30
C ILE A 94 -16.04 -23.50 3.64
#